data_AF-A0A7J6I5V5-F1
#
_entry.id   AF-A0A7J6I5V5-F1
#
_cell.length_a   1.000
_cell.length_b   1.000
_cell.length_c   1.000
_cell.angle_alpha   90.00
_cell.angle_beta   90.00
_cell.angle_gamma   90.00
#
_symmetry.space_group_name_H-M   'P 1'
#
loop_
_entity.id
_entity.type
_entity.pdbx_description
1 polymer ?
#
loop_
_entity_poly.entity_id
_entity_poly.type
_entity_poly.pdbx_seq_one_letter_code
_entity_poly.pdbx_strand_id
1 'polypeptide(L)'
;MAAYGISSIFPTISSSLSFFNPRTTISMAANRATQIQPRRRSMSALEARVSLVLALASQTSATSQRLLAELATETAKYVFPKRFESRTLEEALMTVPDIETLNFRVLSRTDQYEIREVEPYFVAETTMPGKTGFDLNGASQSFNVLAEYLFGKNTKREQMEMTTPVITSKAQPNGEKMEMTTPVITKRGGDEDKWQMSFVLPSKYGADVPLPNNPSVKIKEVPRKIVAVVAFSVYALLRVKSGFVTDEEVKRRESKLREALKNDRQFQVKEDASVEVSQYNPPFTLPFQRRNEIAIELENRE
;
A
#
# COMPACT_ATOMS: atom_id res chain seq x y z
N MET A 1 -44.93 -12.88 34.64
CA MET A 1 -44.91 -12.05 35.86
C MET A 1 -44.39 -10.68 35.45
N ALA A 2 -45.28 -9.68 35.47
CA ALA A 2 -45.16 -8.20 35.31
C ALA A 2 -44.05 -7.63 34.38
N ALA A 3 -44.30 -6.90 33.27
CA ALA A 3 -45.18 -5.74 32.97
C ALA A 3 -44.78 -4.42 33.68
N TYR A 4 -44.65 -3.35 32.88
CA TYR A 4 -44.72 -1.87 33.10
C TYR A 4 -43.63 -1.18 32.23
N GLY A 5 -43.86 -0.32 31.22
CA GLY A 5 -45.06 0.27 30.63
C GLY A 5 -45.40 1.66 31.16
N ILE A 6 -44.91 2.76 30.52
CA ILE A 6 -45.43 4.17 30.53
C ILE A 6 -44.84 4.88 29.28
N SER A 7 -45.53 5.08 28.14
CA SER A 7 -46.57 6.08 27.72
C SER A 7 -46.10 7.55 27.64
N SER A 8 -45.85 8.06 26.43
CA SER A 8 -46.60 9.12 25.69
C SER A 8 -46.40 10.56 26.20
N ILE A 9 -46.26 11.59 25.35
CA ILE A 9 -47.37 12.36 24.73
C ILE A 9 -46.79 13.35 23.68
N PHE A 10 -47.35 13.32 22.46
CA PHE A 10 -47.36 14.42 21.47
C PHE A 10 -48.53 15.37 21.78
N PRO A 11 -48.48 16.64 21.35
CA PRO A 11 -49.70 17.36 21.01
C PRO A 11 -49.76 17.70 19.52
N THR A 12 -50.75 17.14 18.84
CA THR A 12 -51.42 17.71 17.67
C THR A 12 -52.61 18.55 18.16
N ILE A 13 -52.79 19.75 17.62
CA ILE A 13 -54.06 20.47 17.69
C ILE A 13 -54.44 20.89 16.26
N SER A 14 -55.68 20.52 15.91
CA SER A 14 -56.43 20.85 14.70
C SER A 14 -57.71 21.57 15.14
N SER A 15 -58.08 22.66 14.45
CA SER A 15 -59.45 23.21 14.29
C SER A 15 -59.33 24.60 13.64
N SER A 16 -59.62 24.82 12.36
CA SER A 16 -60.91 24.87 11.63
C SER A 16 -61.56 26.28 11.56
N LEU A 17 -61.91 26.68 10.32
CA LEU A 17 -63.01 27.57 9.88
C LEU A 17 -62.97 29.07 10.32
N SER A 18 -63.42 30.08 9.59
CA SER A 18 -63.87 30.37 8.21
C SER A 18 -64.30 31.86 8.18
N PHE A 19 -64.02 32.57 7.07
CA PHE A 19 -64.69 33.76 6.50
C PHE A 19 -65.44 34.79 7.38
N PHE A 20 -65.03 36.08 7.33
CA PHE A 20 -65.77 37.22 6.71
C PHE A 20 -65.10 38.58 7.01
N ASN A 21 -65.07 39.47 6.01
CA ASN A 21 -64.55 40.86 6.01
C ASN A 21 -65.64 41.85 6.53
N PRO A 22 -65.38 43.10 6.99
CA PRO A 22 -65.02 44.19 6.06
C PRO A 22 -64.14 45.36 6.60
N ARG A 23 -63.38 45.96 5.66
CA ARG A 23 -63.00 47.39 5.52
C ARG A 23 -62.58 48.19 6.77
N THR A 24 -61.31 48.58 6.79
CA THR A 24 -60.90 49.89 7.31
C THR A 24 -59.85 50.49 6.40
N THR A 25 -60.22 51.60 5.77
CA THR A 25 -59.37 52.48 4.98
C THR A 25 -58.48 53.26 5.94
N ILE A 26 -57.15 53.10 5.87
CA ILE A 26 -56.21 54.06 6.45
C ILE A 26 -55.12 54.38 5.42
N SER A 27 -55.26 55.61 4.90
CA SER A 27 -54.29 56.57 4.39
C SER A 27 -52.84 56.14 4.11
N MET A 28 -52.40 56.53 2.90
CA MET A 28 -51.01 56.55 2.46
C MET A 28 -50.13 57.43 3.36
N ALA A 29 -49.04 56.85 3.86
CA ALA A 29 -47.82 57.59 4.15
C ALA A 29 -46.65 56.82 3.54
N ALA A 30 -46.29 57.20 2.31
CA ALA A 30 -45.16 56.64 1.59
C ALA A 30 -43.85 57.11 2.23
N ASN A 31 -43.27 56.30 3.12
CA ASN A 31 -41.87 56.42 3.49
C ASN A 31 -41.02 55.97 2.29
N ARG A 32 -40.44 56.95 1.58
CA ARG A 32 -39.41 56.73 0.55
C ARG A 32 -38.11 56.30 1.24
N ALA A 33 -38.01 55.03 1.59
CA ALA A 33 -36.72 54.39 1.82
C ALA A 33 -36.11 54.11 0.45
N THR A 34 -35.01 54.80 0.13
CA THR A 34 -34.20 54.58 -1.08
C THR A 34 -33.64 53.16 -1.03
N GLN A 35 -34.36 52.19 -1.60
CA GLN A 35 -33.79 50.89 -1.92
C GLN A 35 -32.74 51.11 -3.02
N ILE A 36 -31.47 51.15 -2.61
CA ILE A 36 -30.34 51.00 -3.53
C ILE A 36 -30.40 49.55 -4.02
N GLN A 37 -31.10 49.32 -5.13
CA GLN A 37 -30.98 48.05 -5.86
C GLN A 37 -29.51 47.91 -6.29
N PRO A 38 -28.85 46.77 -6.03
CA PRO A 38 -27.53 46.54 -6.60
C PRO A 38 -27.71 46.52 -8.12
N ARG A 39 -27.21 47.55 -8.80
CA ARG A 39 -27.11 47.57 -10.26
C ARG A 39 -26.34 46.31 -10.67
N ARG A 40 -27.03 45.30 -11.18
CA ARG A 40 -26.40 44.23 -11.96
C ARG A 40 -25.80 44.92 -13.18
N ARG A 41 -24.50 45.20 -13.14
CA ARG A 41 -23.75 45.57 -14.35
C ARG A 41 -23.93 44.41 -15.32
N SER A 42 -24.63 44.66 -16.43
CA SER A 42 -24.66 43.71 -17.54
C SER A 42 -23.24 43.63 -18.08
N MET A 43 -22.53 42.54 -17.81
CA MET A 43 -21.22 42.31 -18.40
C MET A 43 -21.37 42.28 -19.91
N SER A 44 -20.49 43.01 -20.60
CA SER A 44 -20.42 42.88 -22.05
C SER A 44 -19.95 41.47 -22.43
N ALA A 45 -20.30 41.01 -23.63
CA ALA A 45 -19.84 39.72 -24.13
C ALA A 45 -18.30 39.60 -24.14
N LEU A 46 -17.59 40.73 -24.32
CA LEU A 46 -16.13 40.79 -24.26
C LEU A 46 -15.63 40.61 -22.83
N GLU A 47 -16.20 41.32 -21.85
CA GLU A 47 -15.84 41.17 -20.43
C GLU A 47 -16.11 39.75 -19.93
N ALA A 48 -17.21 39.14 -20.36
CA ALA A 48 -17.54 37.75 -20.03
C ALA A 48 -16.50 36.78 -20.59
N ARG A 49 -16.08 36.96 -21.85
CA ARG A 49 -15.03 36.14 -22.49
C ARG A 49 -13.67 36.31 -21.82
N VAL A 50 -13.26 37.55 -21.52
CA VAL A 50 -12.00 37.83 -20.83
C VAL A 50 -12.00 37.24 -19.41
N SER A 51 -13.10 37.39 -18.68
CA SER A 51 -13.25 36.82 -17.33
C SER A 51 -13.22 35.29 -17.37
N LEU A 52 -13.85 34.68 -18.38
CA LEU A 52 -13.79 33.23 -18.58
C LEU A 52 -12.35 32.75 -18.86
N VAL A 53 -11.61 33.45 -19.73
CA VAL A 53 -10.19 33.13 -20.01
C VAL A 53 -9.35 33.25 -18.75
N LEU A 54 -9.52 34.31 -17.96
CA LEU A 54 -8.83 34.50 -16.68
C LEU A 54 -9.20 33.42 -15.66
N ALA A 55 -10.48 33.05 -15.58
CA ALA A 55 -10.96 31.99 -14.70
C ALA A 55 -10.39 30.62 -15.08
N LEU A 56 -10.38 30.28 -16.38
CA LEU A 56 -9.74 29.08 -16.91
C LEU A 56 -8.24 29.09 -16.66
N ALA A 57 -7.54 30.21 -16.90
CA ALA A 57 -6.11 30.34 -16.63
C ALA A 57 -5.78 30.20 -15.14
N SER A 58 -6.61 30.78 -14.26
CA SER A 58 -6.49 30.63 -12.81
C SER A 58 -6.75 29.19 -12.36
N GLN A 59 -7.77 28.54 -12.93
CA GLN A 59 -8.08 27.14 -12.63
C GLN A 59 -6.96 26.21 -13.09
N THR A 60 -6.46 26.35 -14.32
CA THR A 60 -5.35 25.53 -14.83
C THR A 60 -4.06 25.79 -14.07
N SER A 61 -3.77 27.04 -13.70
CA SER A 61 -2.62 27.39 -12.85
C SER A 61 -2.73 26.78 -11.46
N ALA A 62 -3.88 26.89 -10.79
CA ALA A 62 -4.11 26.28 -9.48
C ALA A 62 -4.00 24.75 -9.53
N THR A 63 -4.58 24.11 -10.54
CA THR A 63 -4.43 22.66 -10.76
C THR A 63 -2.98 22.29 -11.03
N SER A 64 -2.26 23.05 -11.86
CA SER A 64 -0.83 22.83 -12.14
C SER A 64 0.04 22.98 -10.89
N GLN A 65 -0.20 24.00 -10.06
CA GLN A 65 0.50 24.19 -8.78
C GLN A 65 0.23 23.04 -7.81
N ARG A 66 -1.01 22.54 -7.73
CA ARG A 66 -1.34 21.37 -6.92
C ARG A 66 -0.61 20.11 -7.40
N LEU A 67 -0.64 19.83 -8.71
CA LEU A 67 0.07 18.68 -9.28
C LEU A 67 1.59 18.77 -9.04
N LEU A 68 2.18 19.97 -9.17
CA LEU A 68 3.59 20.19 -8.84
C LEU A 68 3.89 19.97 -7.35
N ALA A 69 3.01 20.43 -6.46
CA ALA A 69 3.18 20.21 -5.02
C ALA A 69 3.03 18.72 -4.65
N GLU A 70 2.04 18.02 -5.22
CA GLU A 70 1.86 16.58 -5.03
C GLU A 70 3.07 15.79 -5.55
N LEU A 71 3.57 16.13 -6.74
CA LEU A 71 4.78 15.53 -7.29
C LEU A 71 6.02 15.81 -6.42
N ALA A 72 6.20 17.06 -5.97
CA ALA A 72 7.30 17.43 -5.07
C ALA A 72 7.24 16.66 -3.74
N THR A 73 6.03 16.51 -3.18
CA THR A 73 5.82 15.76 -1.94
C THR A 73 6.10 14.27 -2.14
N GLU A 74 5.63 13.69 -3.25
CA GLU A 74 5.84 12.28 -3.56
C GLU A 74 7.33 11.99 -3.84
N THR A 75 8.00 12.84 -4.63
CA THR A 75 9.44 12.71 -4.91
C THR A 75 10.30 12.88 -3.68
N ALA A 76 9.95 13.79 -2.76
CA ALA A 76 10.69 13.98 -1.51
C ALA A 76 10.79 12.69 -0.67
N LYS A 77 9.76 11.83 -0.69
CA LYS A 77 9.76 10.52 0.00
C LYS A 77 10.88 9.59 -0.47
N TYR A 78 11.36 9.74 -1.70
CA TYR A 78 12.43 8.90 -2.27
C TYR A 78 13.80 9.58 -2.26
N VAL A 79 13.85 10.92 -2.17
CA VAL A 79 15.09 11.71 -2.21
C VAL A 79 15.68 11.94 -0.81
N PHE A 80 14.85 12.00 0.23
CA PHE A 80 15.28 12.14 1.63
C PHE A 80 14.95 10.87 2.43
N PRO A 81 15.77 9.81 2.30
CA PRO A 81 15.45 8.53 2.92
C PRO A 81 15.61 8.53 4.43
N LYS A 82 14.82 7.69 5.10
CA LYS A 82 15.01 7.37 6.53
C LYS A 82 16.29 6.54 6.71
N ARG A 83 17.07 6.89 7.74
CA ARG A 83 18.24 6.12 8.18
C ARG A 83 17.87 5.31 9.42
N PHE A 84 18.24 4.04 9.42
CA PHE A 84 18.05 3.15 10.57
C PHE A 84 19.28 3.21 11.49
N GLU A 85 19.12 2.76 12.73
CA GLU A 85 20.26 2.40 13.58
C GLU A 85 21.09 1.32 12.86
N SER A 86 22.28 1.68 12.41
CA SER A 86 23.15 0.81 11.62
C SER A 86 24.01 -0.08 12.53
N ARG A 87 24.00 -1.39 12.29
CA ARG A 87 24.89 -2.37 12.97
C ARG A 87 26.26 -2.46 12.33
N THR A 88 26.32 -2.22 11.03
CA THR A 88 27.53 -2.37 10.21
C THR A 88 27.73 -1.13 9.34
N LEU A 89 28.95 -0.95 8.84
CA LEU A 89 29.25 0.07 7.83
C LEU A 89 28.40 -0.11 6.56
N GLU A 90 28.07 -1.36 6.24
CA GLU A 90 27.17 -1.68 5.12
C GLU A 90 25.76 -1.12 5.37
N GLU A 91 25.19 -1.34 6.56
CA GLU A 91 23.89 -0.76 6.92
C GLU A 91 23.90 0.76 7.02
N ALA A 92 25.02 1.37 7.43
CA ALA A 92 25.15 2.82 7.53
C ALA A 92 25.03 3.54 6.18
N LEU A 93 25.31 2.83 5.07
CA LEU A 93 25.16 3.35 3.71
C LEU A 93 23.79 3.06 3.10
N MET A 94 23.01 2.16 3.71
CA MET A 94 21.67 1.83 3.23
C MET A 94 20.67 2.94 3.52
N THR A 95 19.68 3.00 2.66
CA THR A 95 18.60 3.99 2.70
C THR A 95 17.28 3.29 2.43
N VAL A 96 16.18 3.77 3.02
CA VAL A 96 14.83 3.30 2.69
C VAL A 96 13.95 4.51 2.41
N PRO A 97 13.10 4.47 1.37
CA PRO A 97 12.16 5.55 1.10
C PRO A 97 11.21 5.78 2.28
N ASP A 98 10.75 7.02 2.45
CA ASP A 98 9.76 7.36 3.48
C ASP A 98 8.32 7.08 3.01
N ILE A 99 8.03 5.79 2.85
CA ILE A 99 6.70 5.25 2.56
C ILE A 99 6.34 4.17 3.57
N GLU A 100 5.05 3.84 3.65
CA GLU A 100 4.53 2.86 4.61
C GLU A 100 5.31 1.54 4.52
N THR A 101 5.63 0.97 5.68
CA THR A 101 6.31 -0.31 5.78
C THR A 101 5.67 -1.22 6.83
N LEU A 102 6.09 -2.50 6.85
CA LEU A 102 5.59 -3.48 7.81
C LEU A 102 5.83 -3.02 9.24
N ASN A 103 4.80 -3.14 10.08
CA ASN A 103 4.93 -2.94 11.50
C ASN A 103 5.54 -4.18 12.15
N PHE A 104 6.59 -3.98 12.94
CA PHE A 104 7.22 -5.05 13.68
C PHE A 104 7.83 -4.53 14.98
N ARG A 105 7.98 -5.44 15.94
CA ARG A 105 8.73 -5.23 17.17
C ARG A 105 10.00 -6.06 17.14
N VAL A 106 11.15 -5.43 17.42
CA VAL A 106 12.42 -6.15 17.59
C VAL A 106 12.39 -6.90 18.92
N LEU A 107 12.54 -8.22 18.89
CA LEU A 107 12.58 -9.08 20.08
C LEU A 107 14.02 -9.28 20.57
N SER A 108 14.95 -9.48 19.64
CA SER A 108 16.36 -9.70 19.93
C SER A 108 17.22 -9.17 18.80
N ARG A 109 18.43 -8.73 19.12
CA ARG A 109 19.40 -8.23 18.15
C ARG A 109 20.78 -8.79 18.48
N THR A 110 21.42 -9.35 17.47
CA THR A 110 22.81 -9.84 17.53
C THR A 110 23.64 -9.15 16.43
N ASP A 111 24.95 -9.40 16.43
CA ASP A 111 25.84 -8.93 15.36
C ASP A 111 25.55 -9.61 14.00
N GLN A 112 24.89 -10.78 14.01
CA GLN A 112 24.65 -11.58 12.82
C GLN A 112 23.24 -11.44 12.26
N TYR A 113 22.23 -11.22 13.12
CA TYR A 113 20.83 -11.15 12.72
C TYR A 113 19.98 -10.37 13.73
N GLU A 114 18.77 -10.01 13.32
CA GLU A 114 17.75 -9.40 14.16
C GLU A 114 16.51 -10.29 14.17
N ILE A 115 15.92 -10.54 15.35
CA ILE A 115 14.65 -11.27 15.47
C ILE A 115 13.53 -10.27 15.66
N ARG A 116 12.50 -10.35 14.82
CA ARG A 116 11.34 -9.46 14.80
C ARG A 116 10.06 -10.26 14.98
N GLU A 117 9.14 -9.72 15.76
CA GLU A 117 7.72 -10.08 15.69
C GLU A 117 7.04 -9.14 14.71
N VAL A 118 6.55 -9.68 13.59
CA VAL A 118 5.86 -8.92 12.55
C VAL A 118 4.36 -8.97 12.81
N GLU A 119 3.71 -7.82 12.79
CA GLU A 119 2.24 -7.73 12.93
C GLU A 119 1.53 -8.35 11.71
N PRO A 120 0.26 -8.77 11.82
CA PRO A 120 -0.50 -9.23 10.67
C PRO A 120 -0.60 -8.17 9.57
N TYR A 121 -0.50 -8.58 8.31
CA TYR A 121 -0.60 -7.68 7.15
C TYR A 121 -1.21 -8.39 5.95
N PHE A 122 -1.70 -7.62 4.99
CA PHE A 122 -2.21 -8.14 3.73
C PHE A 122 -1.17 -7.98 2.63
N VAL A 123 -1.13 -8.94 1.72
CA VAL A 123 -0.32 -8.89 0.51
C VAL A 123 -1.17 -9.15 -0.73
N ALA A 124 -0.79 -8.51 -1.84
CA ALA A 124 -1.17 -8.95 -3.17
C ALA A 124 0.01 -9.73 -3.76
N GLU A 125 -0.21 -10.99 -4.11
CA GLU A 125 0.82 -11.90 -4.60
C GLU A 125 0.53 -12.43 -6.01
N THR A 126 1.59 -12.66 -6.78
CA THR A 126 1.50 -13.32 -8.08
C THR A 126 2.67 -14.27 -8.28
N THR A 127 2.45 -15.33 -9.07
CA THR A 127 3.50 -16.29 -9.41
C THR A 127 4.43 -15.68 -10.47
N MET A 128 5.74 -15.80 -10.25
CA MET A 128 6.76 -15.32 -11.15
C MET A 128 7.00 -16.31 -12.29
N PRO A 129 6.97 -15.86 -13.56
CA PRO A 129 7.34 -16.71 -14.67
C PRO A 129 8.87 -16.85 -14.72
N GLY A 130 9.37 -18.07 -14.91
CA GLY A 130 10.80 -18.35 -14.97
C GLY A 130 11.19 -19.55 -14.11
N LYS A 131 12.47 -19.92 -14.16
CA LYS A 131 13.03 -21.01 -13.36
C LYS A 131 13.72 -20.53 -12.07
N THR A 132 14.02 -19.23 -11.99
CA THR A 132 14.76 -18.60 -10.88
C THR A 132 13.96 -17.42 -10.32
N GLY A 133 14.21 -17.07 -9.06
CA GLY A 133 13.45 -16.03 -8.36
C GLY A 133 13.85 -14.62 -8.74
N PHE A 134 15.06 -14.46 -9.28
CA PHE A 134 15.64 -13.16 -9.59
C PHE A 134 16.00 -13.00 -11.06
N ASP A 135 15.29 -13.72 -11.95
CA ASP A 135 15.29 -13.39 -13.39
C ASP A 135 14.63 -12.02 -13.61
N LEU A 136 15.33 -11.12 -14.30
CA LEU A 136 14.87 -9.75 -14.52
C LEU A 136 13.57 -9.68 -15.33
N ASN A 137 13.40 -10.57 -16.31
CA ASN A 137 12.20 -10.56 -17.15
C ASN A 137 10.99 -11.04 -16.35
N GLY A 138 11.13 -12.15 -15.63
CA GLY A 138 10.09 -12.67 -14.74
C GLY A 138 9.69 -11.67 -13.65
N ALA A 139 10.68 -11.10 -12.95
CA ALA A 139 10.47 -10.09 -11.93
C ALA A 139 9.76 -8.84 -12.47
N SER A 140 10.17 -8.33 -13.62
CA SER A 140 9.55 -7.16 -14.25
C SER A 140 8.09 -7.42 -14.64
N GLN A 141 7.79 -8.58 -15.23
CA GLN A 141 6.42 -8.96 -15.58
C GLN A 141 5.51 -9.04 -14.35
N SER A 142 5.96 -9.74 -13.30
CA SER A 142 5.21 -9.86 -12.04
C SER A 142 5.03 -8.51 -11.34
N PHE A 143 6.07 -7.67 -11.31
CA PHE A 143 5.99 -6.32 -10.75
C PHE A 143 4.92 -5.50 -11.47
N ASN A 144 4.91 -5.51 -12.81
CA ASN A 144 3.93 -4.76 -13.59
C ASN A 144 2.50 -5.24 -13.32
N VAL A 145 2.27 -6.54 -13.20
CA VAL A 145 0.95 -7.11 -12.88
C VAL A 145 0.44 -6.61 -11.51
N LEU A 146 1.31 -6.59 -10.49
CA LEU A 146 0.95 -6.08 -9.16
C LEU A 146 0.79 -4.55 -9.15
N ALA A 147 1.64 -3.83 -9.88
CA ALA A 147 1.54 -2.38 -10.02
C ALA A 147 0.24 -1.97 -10.69
N GLU A 148 -0.18 -2.66 -11.76
CA GLU A 148 -1.46 -2.41 -12.42
C GLU A 148 -2.64 -2.55 -11.44
N TYR A 149 -2.61 -3.55 -10.56
CA TYR A 149 -3.60 -3.73 -9.51
C TYR A 149 -3.65 -2.54 -8.55
N LEU A 150 -2.50 -2.11 -8.02
CA LEU A 150 -2.38 -0.94 -7.14
C LEU A 150 -2.84 0.36 -7.83
N PHE A 151 -2.56 0.52 -9.13
CA PHE A 151 -2.87 1.74 -9.90
C PHE A 151 -4.24 1.70 -10.61
N GLY A 152 -5.20 0.93 -10.08
CA GLY A 152 -6.60 1.03 -10.49
C GLY A 152 -7.15 -0.14 -11.31
N LYS A 153 -6.38 -1.19 -11.59
CA LYS A 153 -6.93 -2.46 -12.15
C LYS A 153 -7.48 -3.37 -11.05
N ASN A 154 -8.28 -2.78 -10.17
CA ASN A 154 -9.06 -3.46 -9.14
C ASN A 154 -10.56 -3.16 -9.30
N THR A 155 -11.38 -3.87 -8.56
CA THR A 155 -12.85 -3.80 -8.62
C THR A 155 -13.41 -2.41 -8.29
N LYS A 156 -12.74 -1.66 -7.42
CA LYS A 156 -13.12 -0.28 -7.03
C LYS A 156 -12.53 0.79 -7.97
N ARG A 157 -11.67 0.42 -8.92
CA ARG A 157 -10.87 1.33 -9.78
C ARG A 157 -10.09 2.38 -8.97
N GLU A 158 -9.70 2.01 -7.77
CA GLU A 158 -9.04 2.88 -6.81
C GLU A 158 -7.53 2.87 -7.02
N GLN A 159 -6.88 4.02 -6.92
CA GLN A 159 -5.41 4.09 -6.84
C GLN A 159 -4.99 3.96 -5.39
N MET A 160 -4.24 2.92 -5.08
CA MET A 160 -3.73 2.60 -3.75
C MET A 160 -2.31 3.15 -3.58
N GLU A 161 -1.93 3.51 -2.36
CA GLU A 161 -0.56 3.94 -2.05
C GLU A 161 0.43 2.79 -2.21
N MET A 162 1.64 3.13 -2.66
CA MET A 162 2.77 2.21 -2.64
C MET A 162 3.28 2.01 -1.21
N THR A 163 3.73 0.80 -0.90
CA THR A 163 4.35 0.44 0.38
C THR A 163 5.69 -0.26 0.15
N THR A 164 6.40 -0.55 1.23
CA THR A 164 7.62 -1.36 1.23
C THR A 164 7.58 -2.44 2.31
N PRO A 165 8.28 -3.57 2.14
CA PRO A 165 9.07 -3.97 0.98
C PRO A 165 8.25 -4.68 -0.11
N VAL A 166 8.86 -4.88 -1.28
CA VAL A 166 8.45 -5.92 -2.22
C VAL A 166 9.09 -7.23 -1.79
N ILE A 167 8.28 -8.27 -1.58
CA ILE A 167 8.72 -9.56 -1.06
C ILE A 167 8.80 -10.57 -2.20
N THR A 168 9.89 -11.32 -2.28
CA THR A 168 10.07 -12.46 -3.18
C THR A 168 10.31 -13.71 -2.35
N SER A 169 9.54 -14.77 -2.57
CA SER A 169 9.64 -16.03 -1.81
C SER A 169 9.38 -17.23 -2.69
N LYS A 170 9.80 -18.42 -2.23
CA LYS A 170 9.43 -19.67 -2.87
C LYS A 170 7.96 -20.01 -2.55
N ALA A 171 7.19 -20.35 -3.58
CA ALA A 171 5.83 -20.86 -3.42
C ALA A 171 5.88 -22.14 -2.59
N GLN A 172 5.10 -22.19 -1.50
CA GLN A 172 4.95 -23.42 -0.75
C GLN A 172 4.11 -24.43 -1.57
N PRO A 173 4.51 -25.71 -1.63
CA PRO A 173 3.78 -26.75 -2.34
C PRO A 173 2.38 -27.05 -1.75
N ASN A 174 2.09 -26.58 -0.54
CA ASN A 174 0.90 -26.95 0.23
C ASN A 174 -0.30 -26.02 0.04
N GLY A 175 -0.24 -25.06 -0.88
CA GLY A 175 -1.41 -24.27 -1.26
C GLY A 175 -2.41 -25.15 -2.00
N GLU A 176 -3.50 -25.52 -1.32
CA GLU A 176 -4.66 -26.29 -1.79
C GLU A 176 -4.61 -26.67 -3.27
N LYS A 177 -4.38 -27.96 -3.49
CA LYS A 177 -4.51 -28.64 -4.78
C LYS A 177 -5.83 -28.19 -5.43
N MET A 178 -5.74 -27.33 -6.44
CA MET A 178 -6.90 -26.86 -7.17
C MET A 178 -7.65 -28.07 -7.75
N GLU A 179 -8.86 -28.34 -7.27
CA GLU A 179 -9.82 -29.16 -8.00
C GLU A 179 -10.21 -28.39 -9.27
N MET A 180 -9.46 -28.62 -10.35
CA MET A 180 -9.79 -28.12 -11.68
C MET A 180 -10.90 -28.99 -12.25
N THR A 181 -12.12 -28.46 -12.36
CA THR A 181 -13.07 -29.00 -13.33
C THR A 181 -12.54 -28.73 -14.73
N THR A 182 -12.49 -29.79 -15.53
CA THR A 182 -12.12 -29.91 -16.95
C THR A 182 -10.61 -30.05 -17.28
N PRO A 183 -10.19 -31.14 -17.94
CA PRO A 183 -8.78 -31.47 -18.10
C PRO A 183 -8.17 -30.74 -19.29
N VAL A 184 -7.16 -29.91 -19.04
CA VAL A 184 -6.19 -29.55 -20.07
C VAL A 184 -4.92 -30.34 -19.79
N ILE A 185 -4.62 -31.29 -20.68
CA ILE A 185 -3.39 -32.08 -20.65
C ILE A 185 -2.21 -31.12 -20.77
N THR A 186 -1.59 -30.82 -19.63
CA THR A 186 -0.18 -30.43 -19.56
C THR A 186 0.50 -31.39 -18.60
N LYS A 187 1.01 -32.51 -19.15
CA LYS A 187 2.09 -33.23 -18.48
C LYS A 187 3.30 -32.30 -18.43
N ARG A 188 3.53 -31.67 -17.29
CA ARG A 188 4.86 -31.37 -16.75
C ARG A 188 4.86 -31.82 -15.31
N GLY A 189 5.24 -33.08 -15.11
CA GLY A 189 5.71 -33.54 -13.81
C GLY A 189 7.03 -32.84 -13.50
N GLY A 190 7.13 -32.34 -12.28
CA GLY A 190 8.32 -31.69 -11.75
C GLY A 190 7.88 -30.69 -10.69
N ASP A 191 8.27 -30.94 -9.44
CA ASP A 191 8.36 -29.97 -8.36
C ASP A 191 9.32 -28.85 -8.79
N GLU A 192 8.90 -27.99 -9.71
CA GLU A 192 9.64 -26.79 -10.06
C GLU A 192 9.35 -25.75 -8.97
N ASP A 193 10.40 -25.34 -8.24
CA ASP A 193 10.41 -24.23 -7.28
C ASP A 193 9.83 -22.96 -7.95
N LYS A 194 8.51 -22.78 -7.89
CA LYS A 194 7.86 -21.58 -8.41
C LYS A 194 8.13 -20.44 -7.44
N TRP A 195 8.58 -19.31 -7.94
CA TRP A 195 8.74 -18.11 -7.14
C TRP A 195 7.47 -17.27 -7.14
N GLN A 196 7.25 -16.53 -6.06
CA GLN A 196 6.16 -15.60 -5.91
C GLN A 196 6.70 -14.22 -5.56
N MET A 197 6.05 -13.20 -6.10
CA MET A 197 6.27 -11.81 -5.74
C MET A 197 5.03 -11.30 -5.02
N SER A 198 5.25 -10.56 -3.94
CA SER A 198 4.18 -10.02 -3.11
C SER A 198 4.42 -8.53 -2.82
N PHE A 199 3.39 -7.72 -3.01
CA PHE A 199 3.35 -6.34 -2.55
C PHE A 199 2.61 -6.29 -1.22
N VAL A 200 3.20 -5.63 -0.23
CA VAL A 200 2.51 -5.31 1.03
C VAL A 200 1.40 -4.29 0.72
N LEU A 201 0.22 -4.48 1.30
CA LEU A 201 -0.89 -3.57 1.09
C LEU A 201 -0.94 -2.52 2.21
N PRO A 202 -1.37 -1.28 1.92
CA PRO A 202 -1.53 -0.26 2.94
C PRO A 202 -2.44 -0.72 4.08
N SER A 203 -2.00 -0.53 5.32
CA SER A 203 -2.70 -0.99 6.52
C SER A 203 -4.12 -0.43 6.66
N LYS A 204 -4.39 0.74 6.07
CA LYS A 204 -5.72 1.39 6.08
C LYS A 204 -6.83 0.53 5.48
N TYR A 205 -6.52 -0.42 4.59
CA TYR A 205 -7.52 -1.27 3.95
C TYR A 205 -7.95 -2.45 4.83
N GLY A 206 -7.03 -3.03 5.60
CA GLY A 206 -7.28 -4.27 6.33
C GLY A 206 -7.95 -5.33 5.45
N ALA A 207 -9.07 -5.88 5.90
CA ALA A 207 -9.83 -6.90 5.18
C ALA A 207 -10.71 -6.37 4.03
N ASP A 208 -10.95 -5.05 3.91
CA ASP A 208 -11.79 -4.44 2.85
C ASP A 208 -10.96 -3.95 1.65
N VAL A 209 -9.87 -4.66 1.37
CA VAL A 209 -9.01 -4.36 0.23
C VAL A 209 -9.75 -4.59 -1.10
N PRO A 210 -9.64 -3.65 -2.08
CA PRO A 210 -10.20 -3.85 -3.42
C PRO A 210 -9.73 -5.17 -4.05
N LEU A 211 -10.66 -5.98 -4.57
CA LEU A 211 -10.28 -7.23 -5.24
C LEU A 211 -9.59 -6.95 -6.59
N PRO A 212 -8.57 -7.73 -6.98
CA PRO A 212 -7.92 -7.58 -8.28
C PRO A 212 -8.83 -8.01 -9.43
N ASN A 213 -8.73 -7.33 -10.57
CA ASN A 213 -9.43 -7.76 -11.79
C ASN A 213 -8.69 -8.89 -12.52
N ASN A 214 -7.39 -9.03 -12.27
CA ASN A 214 -6.55 -10.07 -12.87
C ASN A 214 -6.55 -11.34 -12.00
N PRO A 215 -7.00 -12.50 -12.50
CA PRO A 215 -7.06 -13.73 -11.71
C PRO A 215 -5.68 -14.29 -11.33
N SER A 216 -4.58 -13.79 -11.91
CA SER A 216 -3.22 -14.18 -11.50
C SER A 216 -2.72 -13.48 -10.23
N VAL A 217 -3.46 -12.48 -9.74
CA VAL A 217 -3.18 -11.77 -8.48
C VAL A 217 -4.09 -12.33 -7.41
N LYS A 218 -3.50 -12.76 -6.29
CA LYS A 218 -4.22 -13.24 -5.11
C LYS A 218 -3.98 -12.30 -3.96
N ILE A 219 -5.01 -12.06 -3.17
CA ILE A 219 -4.88 -11.36 -1.90
C ILE A 219 -4.76 -12.40 -0.81
N LYS A 220 -3.78 -12.21 0.09
CA LYS A 220 -3.53 -13.12 1.20
C LYS A 220 -3.28 -12.32 2.47
N GLU A 221 -3.88 -12.76 3.57
CA GLU A 221 -3.49 -12.32 4.90
C GLU A 221 -2.26 -13.12 5.36
N VAL A 222 -1.23 -12.41 5.80
CA VAL A 222 -0.09 -13.00 6.48
C VAL A 222 -0.32 -12.80 7.98
N PRO A 223 -0.51 -13.88 8.75
CA PRO A 223 -0.72 -13.77 10.18
C PRO A 223 0.55 -13.28 10.87
N ARG A 224 0.41 -12.91 12.15
CA ARG A 224 1.55 -12.59 13.01
C ARG A 224 2.58 -13.72 12.95
N LYS A 225 3.84 -13.36 12.70
CA LYS A 225 4.95 -14.31 12.63
C LYS A 225 6.22 -13.74 13.24
N ILE A 226 7.08 -14.62 13.73
CA ILE A 226 8.41 -14.26 14.21
C ILE A 226 9.40 -14.59 13.08
N VAL A 227 10.29 -13.65 12.78
CA VAL A 227 11.28 -13.81 11.70
C VAL A 227 12.68 -13.41 12.15
N ALA A 228 13.68 -14.17 11.72
CA ALA A 228 15.07 -13.74 11.76
C ALA A 228 15.40 -12.97 10.48
N VAL A 229 16.04 -11.81 10.61
CA VAL A 229 16.33 -10.90 9.49
C VAL A 229 17.81 -10.53 9.42
N VAL A 230 18.34 -10.56 8.20
CA VAL A 230 19.66 -10.02 7.86
C VAL A 230 19.51 -8.98 6.75
N ALA A 231 19.92 -7.75 7.03
CA ALA A 231 19.96 -6.68 6.05
C ALA A 231 21.27 -6.72 5.24
N PHE A 232 21.17 -6.39 3.97
CA PHE A 232 22.32 -6.33 3.06
C PHE A 232 22.10 -5.40 1.88
N SER A 233 23.19 -4.91 1.35
CA SER A 233 23.25 -4.14 0.11
C SER A 233 23.96 -4.97 -0.96
N VAL A 234 23.80 -4.58 -2.21
CA VAL A 234 24.59 -5.18 -3.29
C VAL A 234 25.74 -4.24 -3.60
N TYR A 235 26.94 -4.58 -3.10
CA TYR A 235 28.14 -3.86 -3.44
C TYR A 235 28.58 -4.16 -4.87
N ALA A 236 28.73 -3.11 -5.67
CA ALA A 236 29.33 -3.14 -7.01
C ALA A 236 30.88 -3.28 -6.99
N LEU A 237 31.50 -3.59 -5.85
CA LEU A 237 32.95 -3.81 -5.80
C LEU A 237 33.30 -5.23 -6.29
N LEU A 238 33.64 -5.30 -7.57
CA LEU A 238 34.51 -6.30 -8.23
C LEU A 238 34.02 -7.76 -8.34
N ARG A 239 32.90 -8.18 -7.74
CA ARG A 239 32.45 -9.58 -7.82
C ARG A 239 31.01 -9.79 -8.33
N VAL A 240 30.17 -8.76 -8.38
CA VAL A 240 28.79 -8.85 -8.91
C VAL A 240 28.68 -7.93 -10.11
N LYS A 241 28.59 -8.51 -11.33
CA LYS A 241 28.52 -7.75 -12.59
C LYS A 241 27.24 -6.91 -12.75
N SER A 242 26.19 -7.20 -11.99
CA SER A 242 24.85 -6.68 -12.24
C SER A 242 24.37 -5.63 -11.22
N GLY A 243 24.89 -5.61 -9.98
CA GLY A 243 24.37 -4.71 -8.93
C GLY A 243 22.95 -5.05 -8.45
N PHE A 244 22.46 -6.25 -8.77
CA PHE A 244 21.14 -6.76 -8.37
C PHE A 244 21.27 -7.99 -7.45
N VAL A 245 20.20 -8.31 -6.74
CA VAL A 245 20.08 -9.55 -5.95
C VAL A 245 20.09 -10.75 -6.91
N THR A 246 20.83 -11.81 -6.59
CA THR A 246 20.87 -13.05 -7.37
C THR A 246 20.56 -14.25 -6.48
N ASP A 247 20.08 -15.34 -7.08
CA ASP A 247 19.78 -16.58 -6.37
C ASP A 247 21.00 -17.13 -5.59
N GLU A 248 22.22 -17.00 -6.13
CA GLU A 248 23.44 -17.44 -5.44
C GLU A 248 23.71 -16.63 -4.17
N GLU A 249 23.51 -15.32 -4.23
CA GLU A 249 23.73 -14.44 -3.09
C GLU A 249 22.68 -14.68 -1.99
N VAL A 250 21.42 -14.88 -2.39
CA VAL A 250 20.33 -15.25 -1.48
C VAL A 250 20.65 -16.57 -0.81
N LYS A 251 21.01 -17.62 -1.58
CA LYS A 251 21.36 -18.94 -1.03
C LYS A 251 22.54 -18.87 -0.06
N ARG A 252 23.57 -18.07 -0.39
CA ARG A 252 24.76 -17.88 0.45
C ARG A 252 24.40 -17.25 1.79
N ARG A 253 23.59 -16.19 1.77
CA ARG A 253 23.18 -15.46 2.98
C ARG A 253 22.17 -16.25 3.81
N GLU A 254 21.22 -16.91 3.16
CA GLU A 254 20.29 -17.84 3.81
C GLU A 254 21.04 -18.93 4.57
N SER A 255 22.01 -19.58 3.94
CA SER A 255 22.81 -20.63 4.58
C SER A 255 23.56 -20.12 5.81
N LYS A 256 24.13 -18.90 5.74
CA LYS A 256 24.79 -18.26 6.88
C LYS A 256 23.82 -17.91 8.01
N LEU A 257 22.63 -17.43 7.68
CA LEU A 257 21.60 -17.11 8.66
C LEU A 257 21.12 -18.36 9.38
N ARG A 258 20.81 -19.43 8.64
CA ARG A 258 20.42 -20.72 9.21
C ARG A 258 21.50 -21.29 10.13
N GLU A 259 22.78 -21.17 9.74
CA GLU A 259 23.89 -21.61 10.60
C GLU A 259 23.98 -20.79 11.89
N ALA A 260 23.85 -19.46 11.81
CA ALA A 260 23.88 -18.60 12.99
C ALA A 260 22.71 -18.87 13.95
N LEU A 261 21.53 -19.21 13.42
CA LEU A 261 20.33 -19.51 14.20
C LEU A 261 20.39 -20.84 14.96
N LYS A 262 21.25 -21.78 14.57
CA LYS A 262 21.43 -23.04 15.34
C LYS A 262 21.81 -22.78 16.80
N ASN A 263 22.58 -21.70 17.01
CA ASN A 263 23.08 -21.31 18.32
C ASN A 263 22.13 -20.37 19.10
N ASP A 264 21.00 -19.95 18.51
CA ASP A 264 20.00 -19.19 19.26
C ASP A 264 19.40 -20.07 20.37
N ARG A 265 19.07 -19.46 21.51
CA ARG A 265 18.60 -20.19 22.71
C ARG A 265 17.08 -20.17 22.86
N GLN A 266 16.40 -19.21 22.25
CA GLN A 266 14.98 -18.95 22.43
C GLN A 266 14.17 -19.36 21.20
N PHE A 267 14.76 -19.24 20.02
CA PHE A 267 14.07 -19.47 18.76
C PHE A 267 14.78 -20.54 17.94
N GLN A 268 14.00 -21.23 17.12
CA GLN A 268 14.51 -22.13 16.09
C GLN A 268 13.81 -21.85 14.76
N VAL A 269 14.43 -22.29 13.67
CA VAL A 269 13.81 -22.15 12.35
C VAL A 269 12.62 -23.10 12.27
N LYS A 270 11.45 -22.56 11.91
CA LYS A 270 10.22 -23.33 11.75
C LYS A 270 10.39 -24.41 10.67
N GLU A 271 9.79 -25.57 10.89
CA GLU A 271 9.74 -26.64 9.89
C GLU A 271 9.08 -26.09 8.61
N ASP A 272 9.68 -26.38 7.44
CA ASP A 272 9.27 -25.86 6.12
C ASP A 272 9.38 -24.34 5.90
N ALA A 273 10.07 -23.61 6.78
CA ALA A 273 10.35 -22.19 6.56
C ALA A 273 11.17 -21.97 5.27
N SER A 274 10.56 -21.29 4.30
CA SER A 274 11.24 -20.81 3.09
C SER A 274 11.88 -19.45 3.34
N VAL A 275 12.86 -19.10 2.49
CA VAL A 275 13.49 -17.79 2.53
C VAL A 275 12.59 -16.75 1.87
N GLU A 276 12.43 -15.61 2.55
CA GLU A 276 11.79 -14.42 2.02
C GLU A 276 12.86 -13.34 1.77
N VAL A 277 12.81 -12.71 0.59
CA VAL A 277 13.69 -11.60 0.23
C VAL A 277 12.87 -10.33 0.11
N SER A 278 13.16 -9.37 0.97
CA SER A 278 12.48 -8.07 1.03
C SER A 278 13.33 -6.98 0.39
N GLN A 279 12.81 -6.34 -0.65
CA GLN A 279 13.48 -5.27 -1.39
C GLN A 279 12.75 -3.95 -1.13
N TYR A 280 13.45 -2.96 -0.58
CA TYR A 280 12.84 -1.71 -0.10
C TYR A 280 12.95 -0.56 -1.09
N ASN A 281 13.94 -0.62 -1.97
CA ASN A 281 14.34 0.54 -2.76
C ASN A 281 13.84 0.46 -4.20
N PRO A 282 13.50 1.61 -4.79
CA PRO A 282 13.19 1.70 -6.20
C PRO A 282 14.43 1.43 -7.07
N PRO A 283 14.23 1.09 -8.36
CA PRO A 283 15.31 0.69 -9.27
C PRO A 283 16.33 1.81 -9.57
N PHE A 284 16.03 3.07 -9.26
CA PHE A 284 16.94 4.20 -9.45
C PHE A 284 17.87 4.47 -8.24
N THR A 285 17.61 3.86 -7.07
CA THR A 285 18.53 3.96 -5.93
C THR A 285 19.87 3.31 -6.27
N LEU A 286 20.98 3.92 -5.89
CA LEU A 286 22.32 3.36 -6.13
C LEU A 286 22.44 1.97 -5.47
N PRO A 287 23.02 0.95 -6.13
CA PRO A 287 23.04 -0.43 -5.63
C PRO A 287 23.55 -0.60 -4.19
N PHE A 288 24.60 0.13 -3.82
CA PHE A 288 25.20 0.09 -2.47
C PHE A 288 24.37 0.81 -1.40
N GLN A 289 23.39 1.63 -1.80
CA GLN A 289 22.45 2.28 -0.89
C GLN A 289 21.13 1.52 -0.75
N ARG A 290 20.92 0.48 -1.56
CA ARG A 290 19.70 -0.34 -1.47
C ARG A 290 19.76 -1.22 -0.24
N ARG A 291 18.72 -1.16 0.57
CA ARG A 291 18.42 -2.12 1.61
C ARG A 291 17.65 -3.29 1.00
N ASN A 292 18.23 -4.47 1.14
CA ASN A 292 17.57 -5.75 0.94
C ASN A 292 17.63 -6.50 2.26
N GLU A 293 16.64 -7.34 2.52
CA GLU A 293 16.63 -8.18 3.70
C GLU A 293 16.32 -9.62 3.32
N ILE A 294 17.00 -10.55 3.98
CA ILE A 294 16.64 -11.96 3.99
C ILE A 294 15.95 -12.25 5.30
N ALA A 295 14.76 -12.84 5.23
CA ALA A 295 13.97 -13.25 6.37
C ALA A 295 13.69 -14.76 6.33
N ILE A 296 13.70 -15.40 7.51
CA ILE A 296 13.31 -16.79 7.72
C ILE A 296 12.37 -16.84 8.92
N GLU A 297 11.23 -17.51 8.76
CA GLU A 297 10.26 -17.69 9.84
C GLU A 297 10.82 -18.58 10.96
N LEU A 298 10.56 -18.17 12.20
CA LEU A 298 10.98 -18.84 13.41
C LEU A 298 9.77 -19.29 14.23
N GLU A 299 10.01 -20.24 15.10
CA GLU A 299 9.13 -20.64 16.19
C GLU A 299 9.90 -20.61 17.52
N ASN A 300 9.17 -20.63 18.63
CA ASN A 300 9.80 -20.77 19.94
C ASN A 300 10.46 -22.14 20.03
N ARG A 301 11.68 -22.18 20.56
CA ARG A 301 12.33 -23.44 20.90
C ARG A 301 11.64 -24.01 22.14
N GLU A 302 11.17 -25.25 22.04
CA GLU A 302 10.62 -26.03 23.17
C GLU A 302 11.67 -26.40 24.21
#